data_AF-A0A511RG17-F1
#
_entry.id   AF-A0A511RG17-F1
#
_cell.length_a   1.000
_cell.length_b   1.000
_cell.length_c   1.000
_cell.angle_alpha   90.00
_cell.angle_beta   90.00
_cell.angle_gamma   90.00
#
_symmetry.space_group_name_H-M   'P 1'
#
loop_
_entity.id
_entity.type
_entity.pdbx_description
1 polymer ?
#
loop_
_entity_poly.entity_id
_entity_poly.type
_entity_poly.pdbx_seq_one_letter_code
_entity_poly.pdbx_strand_id
1 'polypeptide(L)'
;MNPSAGGASCLDPLIADALNRVLGELALGLIVDVPLGSLLNQDLAGWVAVTTSTSPLYLADLLEQDPRALVAGCRSADQLARIVRSLPEEPVGAAVYHGPPLGRLPLTRAERRLLKTYLQEDALEAAAERLGLKKKTAANRLAVVKEKLGVKTHGQLLRAYFGGPEGEPSST
;
A
#
# COMPACT_ATOMS: atom_id res chain seq x y z
N MET A 1 -22.59 -22.79 16.28
CA MET A 1 -21.62 -23.17 15.24
C MET A 1 -21.71 -22.14 14.13
N ASN A 2 -20.79 -21.16 14.13
CA ASN A 2 -20.71 -20.17 13.07
C ASN A 2 -19.87 -20.76 11.94
N PRO A 3 -20.32 -20.74 10.67
CA PRO A 3 -19.45 -21.07 9.56
C PRO A 3 -18.39 -19.95 9.46
N SER A 4 -17.12 -20.30 9.65
CA SER A 4 -16.00 -19.46 9.28
C SER A 4 -16.14 -19.09 7.81
N ALA A 5 -16.43 -17.81 7.56
CA ALA A 5 -16.33 -17.23 6.24
C ALA A 5 -14.85 -17.27 5.83
N GLY A 6 -14.46 -18.35 5.14
CA GLY A 6 -13.26 -18.37 4.32
C GLY A 6 -13.46 -17.37 3.20
N GLY A 7 -13.19 -16.09 3.50
CA GLY A 7 -13.24 -15.02 2.53
C GLY A 7 -12.21 -15.30 1.46
N ALA A 8 -12.68 -15.73 0.28
CA ALA A 8 -11.85 -15.75 -0.91
C ALA A 8 -11.26 -14.34 -1.06
N SER A 9 -9.94 -14.24 -0.87
CA SER A 9 -9.21 -13.02 -1.12
C SER A 9 -9.52 -12.57 -2.54
N CYS A 10 -9.80 -11.28 -2.75
CA CYS A 10 -10.05 -10.70 -4.09
C CYS A 10 -8.88 -10.87 -5.08
N LEU A 11 -7.80 -11.53 -4.65
CA LEU A 11 -6.56 -11.78 -5.37
C LEU A 11 -6.43 -13.23 -5.87
N ASP A 12 -7.49 -14.04 -5.76
CA ASP A 12 -7.55 -15.38 -6.36
C ASP A 12 -7.44 -15.28 -7.90
N PRO A 13 -6.62 -16.11 -8.57
CA PRO A 13 -6.53 -16.15 -10.04
C PRO A 13 -7.88 -16.25 -10.77
N LEU A 14 -8.88 -16.92 -10.18
CA LEU A 14 -10.24 -17.00 -10.74
C LEU A 14 -10.99 -15.66 -10.66
N ILE A 15 -10.68 -14.85 -9.65
CA ILE A 15 -11.24 -13.50 -9.48
C ILE A 15 -10.57 -12.53 -10.46
N ALA A 16 -9.27 -12.69 -10.74
CA ALA A 16 -8.56 -11.91 -11.73
C ALA A 16 -9.17 -12.04 -13.14
N ASP A 17 -9.62 -13.23 -13.52
CA ASP A 17 -10.22 -13.48 -14.85
C ASP A 17 -11.62 -12.83 -14.99
N ALA A 18 -12.43 -12.87 -13.92
CA ALA A 18 -13.72 -12.18 -13.87
C ALA A 18 -13.55 -10.64 -13.87
N LEU A 19 -12.52 -10.13 -13.20
CA LEU A 19 -12.18 -8.71 -13.20
C LEU A 19 -11.72 -8.24 -14.57
N ASN A 20 -10.87 -9.03 -15.26
CA ASN A 20 -10.39 -8.69 -16.60
C ASN A 20 -11.52 -8.54 -17.62
N ARG A 21 -12.61 -9.32 -17.50
CA ARG A 21 -13.81 -9.10 -18.34
C ARG A 21 -14.49 -7.77 -18.07
N VAL A 22 -14.73 -7.42 -16.80
CA VAL A 22 -15.36 -6.14 -16.42
C VAL A 22 -14.47 -4.95 -16.79
N LEU A 23 -13.15 -5.10 -16.72
CA LEU A 23 -12.17 -4.07 -17.04
C LEU A 23 -11.98 -3.89 -18.55
N GLY A 24 -12.03 -4.98 -19.32
CA GLY A 24 -11.99 -4.96 -20.78
C GLY A 24 -13.18 -4.21 -21.38
N GLU A 25 -14.36 -4.31 -20.76
CA GLU A 25 -15.54 -3.53 -21.14
C GLU A 25 -15.38 -2.02 -20.84
N LEU A 26 -14.59 -1.67 -19.81
CA LEU A 26 -14.40 -0.28 -19.35
C LEU A 26 -13.09 0.35 -19.85
N ALA A 27 -12.26 -0.37 -20.61
CA ALA A 27 -10.93 0.04 -21.05
C ALA A 27 -10.02 0.53 -19.90
N LEU A 28 -10.20 0.01 -18.68
CA LEU A 28 -9.43 0.40 -17.50
C LEU A 28 -8.31 -0.61 -17.23
N GLY A 29 -7.09 -0.10 -17.07
CA GLY A 29 -5.97 -0.89 -16.57
C GLY A 29 -6.12 -1.17 -15.07
N LEU A 30 -5.96 -2.43 -14.67
CA LEU A 30 -5.91 -2.85 -13.26
C LEU A 30 -4.51 -3.37 -12.93
N ILE A 31 -4.00 -2.96 -11.78
CA ILE A 31 -2.72 -3.41 -11.24
C ILE A 31 -2.92 -3.86 -9.79
N VAL A 32 -2.34 -5.02 -9.47
CA VAL A 32 -2.66 -5.74 -8.24
C VAL A 32 -1.37 -5.95 -7.44
N ASP A 33 -1.42 -5.65 -6.15
CA ASP A 33 -0.29 -5.70 -5.23
C ASP A 33 0.02 -7.12 -4.75
N VAL A 34 0.47 -7.97 -5.68
CA VAL A 34 0.84 -9.36 -5.41
C VAL A 34 2.23 -9.63 -5.99
N PRO A 35 3.26 -9.82 -5.14
CA PRO A 35 3.24 -9.76 -3.67
C PRO A 35 3.04 -8.33 -3.12
N LEU A 36 2.66 -8.21 -1.84
CA LEU A 36 2.49 -6.92 -1.15
C LEU A 36 3.77 -6.08 -1.25
N GLY A 37 3.61 -4.81 -1.62
CA GLY A 37 4.74 -3.89 -1.85
C GLY A 37 5.21 -3.83 -3.30
N SER A 38 4.75 -4.73 -4.17
CA SER A 38 5.12 -4.75 -5.60
C SER A 38 4.74 -3.45 -6.32
N LEU A 39 3.65 -2.78 -5.91
CA LEU A 39 3.21 -1.52 -6.52
C LEU A 39 4.18 -0.34 -6.31
N LEU A 40 5.12 -0.41 -5.36
CA LEU A 40 6.06 0.70 -5.12
C LEU A 40 7.10 0.88 -6.22
N ASN A 41 7.23 -0.12 -7.09
CA ASN A 41 8.21 -0.16 -8.17
C ASN A 41 7.54 -0.03 -9.54
N GLN A 42 6.26 0.32 -9.59
CA GLN A 42 5.48 0.42 -10.81
C GLN A 42 5.01 1.85 -11.03
N ASP A 43 4.80 2.24 -12.28
CA ASP A 43 4.12 3.49 -12.59
C ASP A 43 2.61 3.26 -12.46
N LEU A 44 1.99 3.90 -11.47
CA LEU A 44 0.56 3.74 -11.20
C LEU A 44 -0.30 4.74 -11.96
N ALA A 45 0.30 5.71 -12.65
CA ALA A 45 -0.44 6.77 -13.34
C ALA A 45 -1.47 6.19 -14.30
N GLY A 46 -2.74 6.58 -14.12
CA GLY A 46 -3.85 6.10 -14.95
C GLY A 46 -4.36 4.68 -14.63
N TRP A 47 -3.71 3.94 -13.73
CA TRP A 47 -4.11 2.58 -13.34
C TRP A 47 -5.07 2.58 -12.15
N VAL A 48 -5.93 1.57 -12.10
CA VAL A 48 -6.65 1.18 -10.87
C VAL A 48 -5.73 0.24 -10.08
N ALA A 49 -5.15 0.76 -9.01
CA ALA A 49 -4.30 0.02 -8.10
C ALA A 49 -5.11 -0.68 -7.01
N VAL A 50 -4.85 -1.96 -6.79
CA VAL A 50 -5.53 -2.77 -5.76
C VAL A 50 -4.50 -3.36 -4.80
N THR A 51 -4.68 -3.14 -3.50
CA THR A 51 -3.82 -3.72 -2.46
C THR A 51 -4.64 -4.25 -1.29
N THR A 52 -4.11 -5.29 -0.63
CA THR A 52 -4.64 -5.79 0.65
C THR A 52 -4.12 -5.00 1.84
N SER A 53 -3.11 -4.14 1.65
CA SER A 53 -2.61 -3.29 2.72
C SER A 53 -3.69 -2.32 3.20
N THR A 54 -3.78 -2.16 4.51
CA THR A 54 -4.59 -1.13 5.18
C THR A 54 -3.71 -0.05 5.82
N SER A 55 -2.39 -0.11 5.62
CA SER A 55 -1.46 0.81 6.28
C SER A 55 -1.56 2.22 5.68
N PRO A 56 -1.82 3.25 6.50
CA PRO A 56 -1.93 4.61 5.99
C PRO A 56 -0.60 5.12 5.43
N LEU A 57 0.55 4.61 5.89
CA LEU A 57 1.86 4.98 5.36
C LEU A 57 2.06 4.47 3.93
N TYR A 58 1.76 3.20 3.70
CA TYR A 58 1.88 2.57 2.40
C TYR A 58 0.89 3.15 1.40
N LEU A 59 -0.38 3.28 1.80
CA LEU A 59 -1.44 3.82 0.95
C LEU A 59 -1.18 5.28 0.55
N ALA A 60 -0.63 6.11 1.45
CA ALA A 60 -0.20 7.46 1.10
C ALA A 60 0.89 7.47 0.04
N ASP A 61 1.88 6.57 0.14
CA ASP A 61 2.95 6.45 -0.85
C ASP A 61 2.45 5.90 -2.19
N LEU A 62 1.38 5.11 -2.22
CA LEU A 62 0.71 4.71 -3.46
C LEU A 62 -0.08 5.86 -4.09
N LEU A 63 -0.84 6.63 -3.30
CA LEU A 63 -1.58 7.78 -3.79
C LEU A 63 -0.67 8.88 -4.35
N GLU A 64 0.53 9.05 -3.79
CA GLU A 64 1.53 9.99 -4.32
C GLU A 64 2.04 9.63 -5.73
N GLN A 65 1.77 8.41 -6.22
CA GLN A 65 2.08 7.98 -7.59
C GLN A 65 0.94 8.28 -8.58
N ASP A 66 -0.07 9.02 -8.13
CA ASP A 66 -1.21 9.50 -8.91
C ASP A 66 -1.97 8.39 -9.67
N PRO A 67 -2.36 7.29 -8.98
CA PRO A 67 -3.20 6.28 -9.62
C PRO A 67 -4.55 6.89 -10.01
N ARG A 68 -5.19 6.35 -11.05
CA ARG A 68 -6.57 6.72 -11.35
C ARG A 68 -7.49 6.40 -10.16
N ALA A 69 -7.28 5.23 -9.57
CA ALA A 69 -7.93 4.85 -8.33
C ALA A 69 -7.04 3.94 -7.50
N LEU A 70 -7.15 4.05 -6.17
CA LEU A 70 -6.54 3.13 -5.23
C LEU A 70 -7.63 2.44 -4.41
N VAL A 71 -7.71 1.12 -4.52
CA VAL A 71 -8.63 0.26 -3.77
C VAL A 71 -7.84 -0.56 -2.76
N ALA A 72 -8.04 -0.27 -1.48
CA ALA A 72 -7.35 -0.89 -0.37
C ALA A 72 -8.30 -1.77 0.47
N GLY A 73 -7.82 -2.94 0.89
CA GLY A 73 -8.56 -3.83 1.78
C GLY A 73 -9.82 -4.45 1.15
N CYS A 74 -9.87 -4.55 -0.18
CA CYS A 74 -10.97 -5.21 -0.87
C CYS A 74 -11.03 -6.70 -0.48
N ARG A 75 -12.24 -7.20 -0.19
CA ARG A 75 -12.44 -8.57 0.30
C ARG A 75 -13.13 -9.49 -0.71
N SER A 76 -13.61 -8.97 -1.85
CA SER A 76 -14.25 -9.78 -2.88
C SER A 76 -14.23 -9.16 -4.27
N ALA A 77 -14.33 -10.01 -5.30
CA ALA A 77 -14.46 -9.60 -6.70
C ALA A 77 -15.65 -8.64 -6.92
N ASP A 78 -16.80 -8.95 -6.34
CA ASP A 78 -18.02 -8.16 -6.50
C ASP A 78 -17.91 -6.76 -5.91
N GLN A 79 -17.16 -6.63 -4.80
CA GLN A 79 -16.86 -5.32 -4.23
C GLN A 79 -15.99 -4.51 -5.18
N LEU A 80 -14.92 -5.12 -5.72
CA LEU A 80 -14.02 -4.46 -6.65
C LEU A 80 -14.75 -4.08 -7.96
N ALA A 81 -15.55 -4.98 -8.53
CA ALA A 81 -16.32 -4.72 -9.75
C ALA A 81 -17.31 -3.56 -9.57
N ARG A 82 -17.98 -3.46 -8.40
CA ARG A 82 -18.85 -2.32 -8.09
C ARG A 82 -18.08 -1.01 -7.98
N ILE A 83 -16.91 -1.03 -7.33
CA ILE A 83 -16.05 0.15 -7.22
C ILE A 83 -15.59 0.60 -8.61
N VAL A 84 -15.05 -0.32 -9.41
CA VAL A 84 -14.55 -0.04 -10.77
C VAL A 84 -15.65 0.55 -11.66
N ARG A 85 -16.86 -0.02 -11.64
CA ARG A 85 -18.02 0.52 -12.39
C ARG A 85 -18.48 1.89 -11.93
N SER A 86 -18.14 2.30 -10.70
CA SER A 86 -18.47 3.63 -10.17
C SER A 86 -17.40 4.67 -10.45
N LEU A 87 -16.24 4.26 -10.99
CA LEU A 87 -15.19 5.21 -11.33
C LEU A 87 -15.65 6.10 -12.48
N PRO A 88 -15.35 7.41 -12.45
CA PRO A 88 -15.65 8.31 -13.55
C PRO A 88 -14.87 7.87 -14.80
N GLU A 89 -15.44 8.06 -15.99
CA GLU A 89 -14.81 7.71 -17.28
C GLU A 89 -13.54 8.53 -17.57
N GLU A 90 -13.48 9.76 -17.09
CA GLU A 90 -12.30 10.62 -17.17
C GLU A 90 -11.63 10.81 -15.80
N PRO A 91 -10.29 10.90 -15.72
CA PRO A 91 -9.59 11.17 -14.47
C PRO A 91 -9.93 12.58 -13.97
N VAL A 92 -10.58 12.67 -12.80
CA VAL A 92 -10.97 13.96 -12.21
C VAL A 92 -9.86 14.47 -11.29
N GLY A 93 -8.71 14.87 -11.84
CA GLY A 93 -7.64 15.63 -11.17
C GLY A 93 -7.00 15.09 -9.87
N ALA A 94 -7.61 14.10 -9.22
CA ALA A 94 -7.20 13.44 -8.00
C ALA A 94 -7.64 11.97 -8.07
N ALA A 95 -6.76 11.09 -7.57
CA ALA A 95 -7.04 9.67 -7.46
C ALA A 95 -8.34 9.39 -6.67
N VAL A 96 -9.18 8.51 -7.19
CA VAL A 96 -10.32 7.99 -6.41
C VAL A 96 -9.80 7.00 -5.37
N TYR A 97 -10.07 7.25 -4.09
CA TYR A 97 -9.60 6.40 -3.00
C TYR A 97 -10.74 5.62 -2.34
N HIS A 98 -10.62 4.30 -2.34
CA HIS A 98 -11.50 3.38 -1.61
C HIS A 98 -10.67 2.57 -0.61
N GLY A 99 -10.69 2.97 0.66
CA GLY A 99 -9.91 2.31 1.71
C GLY A 99 -10.18 2.88 3.09
N PRO A 100 -9.42 2.43 4.12
CA PRO A 100 -9.53 2.99 5.47
C PRO A 100 -9.14 4.49 5.48
N PRO A 101 -9.68 5.31 6.39
CA PRO A 101 -9.26 6.70 6.51
C PRO A 101 -7.75 6.82 6.74
N LEU A 102 -7.07 7.65 5.94
CA LEU A 102 -5.61 7.83 6.08
C LEU A 102 -5.22 8.64 7.32
N GLY A 103 -6.13 9.48 7.81
CA GLY A 103 -5.90 10.36 8.96
C GLY A 103 -4.68 11.28 8.80
N ARG A 104 -4.16 11.80 9.92
CA ARG A 104 -2.86 12.47 9.93
C ARG A 104 -1.77 11.42 10.04
N LEU A 105 -0.88 11.41 9.05
CA LEU A 105 0.27 10.50 9.06
C LEU A 105 1.28 10.94 10.13
N PRO A 106 1.83 10.00 10.91
CA PRO A 106 2.84 10.32 11.93
C PRO A 106 4.19 10.72 11.31
N LEU A 107 4.40 10.40 10.03
CA LEU A 107 5.63 10.66 9.28
C LEU A 107 5.42 11.71 8.19
N THR A 108 6.38 12.60 8.06
CA THR A 108 6.50 13.52 6.93
C THR A 108 6.80 12.75 5.63
N ARG A 109 6.60 13.40 4.48
CA ARG A 109 6.95 12.83 3.16
C ARG A 109 8.41 12.39 3.07
N ALA A 110 9.33 13.19 3.60
CA ALA A 110 10.76 12.87 3.59
C ALA A 110 11.09 11.65 4.48
N GLU A 111 10.43 11.53 5.63
CA GLU A 111 10.56 10.38 6.52
C GLU A 111 9.99 9.10 5.91
N ARG A 112 8.82 9.17 5.27
CA ARG A 112 8.26 8.03 4.53
C ARG A 112 9.16 7.61 3.38
N ARG A 113 9.72 8.57 2.62
CA ARG A 113 10.68 8.27 1.56
C ARG A 113 11.91 7.53 2.09
N LEU A 114 12.48 7.97 3.23
CA LEU A 114 13.58 7.26 3.87
C LEU A 114 13.18 5.84 4.29
N LEU A 115 12.04 5.70 4.97
CA LEU A 115 11.54 4.42 5.44
C LEU A 115 11.31 3.45 4.27
N LYS A 116 10.58 3.88 3.24
CA LYS A 116 10.33 3.11 2.02
C LYS A 116 11.63 2.61 1.40
N THR A 117 12.58 3.51 1.16
CA THR A 117 13.85 3.13 0.54
C THR A 117 14.65 2.17 1.44
N TYR A 118 14.67 2.40 2.75
CA TYR A 118 15.33 1.48 3.70
C TYR A 118 14.72 0.07 3.67
N LEU A 119 13.40 -0.05 3.55
CA LEU A 119 12.72 -1.34 3.46
C LEU A 119 12.91 -2.05 2.11
N GLN A 120 13.22 -1.32 1.03
CA GLN A 120 13.48 -1.89 -0.29
C GLN A 120 14.92 -2.38 -0.46
N GLU A 121 15.90 -1.66 0.12
CA GLU A 121 17.33 -1.93 -0.08
C GLU A 121 17.92 -2.90 0.98
N ASP A 122 17.19 -3.15 2.07
CA ASP A 122 17.59 -3.97 3.24
C ASP A 122 18.95 -3.57 3.88
N ALA A 123 19.46 -2.39 3.54
CA ALA A 123 20.68 -1.82 4.10
C ALA A 123 20.55 -0.29 4.21
N LEU A 124 20.92 0.26 5.37
CA LEU A 124 20.83 1.70 5.62
C LEU A 124 21.81 2.49 4.76
N GLU A 125 22.97 1.91 4.45
CA GLU A 125 24.00 2.48 3.60
C GLU A 125 23.48 2.68 2.17
N ALA A 126 22.89 1.63 1.57
CA ALA A 126 22.30 1.69 0.24
C ALA A 126 21.15 2.70 0.18
N ALA A 127 20.29 2.72 1.20
CA ALA A 127 19.22 3.71 1.29
C ALA A 127 19.75 5.15 1.44
N ALA A 128 20.83 5.35 2.20
CA ALA A 128 21.46 6.66 2.35
C ALA A 128 22.05 7.14 1.02
N GLU A 129 22.77 6.27 0.31
CA GLU A 129 23.35 6.55 -1.01
C GLU A 129 22.28 6.92 -2.02
N ARG A 130 21.22 6.11 -2.14
CA ARG A 130 20.09 6.35 -3.04
C ARG A 130 19.35 7.66 -2.78
N LEU A 131 19.40 8.16 -1.53
CA LEU A 131 18.77 9.42 -1.13
C LEU A 131 19.75 10.60 -1.09
N GLY A 132 21.03 10.40 -1.45
CA GLY A 132 22.06 11.44 -1.37
C GLY A 132 22.33 11.92 0.05
N LEU A 133 22.16 11.05 1.05
CA LEU A 133 22.33 11.36 2.47
C LEU A 133 23.65 10.81 2.99
N LYS A 134 24.26 11.52 3.95
CA LYS A 134 25.35 10.95 4.75
C LYS A 134 24.80 9.82 5.62
N LYS A 135 25.56 8.72 5.77
CA LYS A 135 25.20 7.55 6.62
C LYS A 135 24.72 7.95 8.02
N LYS A 136 25.45 8.84 8.71
CA LYS A 136 25.08 9.35 10.04
C LYS A 136 23.73 10.09 10.04
N THR A 137 23.45 10.85 8.98
CA THR A 137 22.17 11.57 8.84
C THR A 137 21.01 10.60 8.61
N ALA A 138 21.21 9.59 7.75
CA ALA A 138 20.20 8.55 7.52
C ALA A 138 19.91 7.76 8.80
N ALA A 139 20.94 7.39 9.57
CA ALA A 139 20.79 6.71 10.86
C ALA A 139 19.99 7.52 11.87
N ASN A 140 20.31 8.81 12.04
CA ASN A 140 19.59 9.69 12.97
C ASN A 140 18.12 9.87 12.54
N ARG A 141 17.86 10.06 11.24
CA ARG A 141 16.49 10.17 10.73
C ARG A 141 15.71 8.87 10.91
N LEU A 142 16.32 7.72 10.65
CA LEU A 142 15.66 6.43 10.87
C LEU A 142 15.36 6.19 12.36
N ALA A 143 16.25 6.63 13.28
CA ALA A 143 15.99 6.56 14.72
C ALA A 143 14.75 7.38 15.11
N VAL A 144 14.62 8.61 14.58
CA VAL A 144 13.43 9.45 14.78
C VAL A 144 12.17 8.80 14.18
N VAL A 145 12.27 8.19 13.00
CA VAL A 145 11.15 7.44 12.40
C VAL A 145 10.71 6.29 13.30
N LYS A 146 11.67 5.50 13.81
CA LYS A 146 11.40 4.41 14.76
C LYS A 146 10.71 4.89 16.03
N GLU A 147 11.18 6.00 16.59
CA GLU A 147 10.59 6.63 17.77
C GLU A 147 9.14 7.09 17.51
N LYS A 148 8.89 7.79 16.40
CA LYS A 148 7.55 8.25 16.01
C LYS A 148 6.56 7.10 15.80
N LEU A 149 7.04 5.95 15.32
CA LEU A 149 6.24 4.76 15.12
C LEU A 149 6.17 3.85 16.36
N GLY A 150 6.94 4.13 17.42
CA GLY A 150 7.01 3.29 18.61
C GLY A 150 7.61 1.90 18.37
N VAL A 151 8.47 1.75 17.35
CA VAL A 151 9.04 0.46 16.92
C VAL A 151 10.54 0.39 17.17
N LYS A 152 11.07 -0.82 17.36
CA LYS A 152 12.49 -1.07 17.65
C LYS A 152 13.17 -1.91 16.58
N THR A 153 12.46 -2.92 16.07
CA THR A 153 13.01 -3.92 15.15
C THR A 153 12.66 -3.64 13.68
N HIS A 154 13.43 -4.23 12.77
CA HIS A 154 13.14 -4.14 11.34
C HIS A 154 11.79 -4.79 10.98
N GLY A 155 11.46 -5.94 11.56
CA GLY A 155 10.15 -6.59 11.35
C GLY A 155 8.96 -5.75 11.82
N GLN A 156 9.12 -5.00 12.91
CA GLN A 156 8.10 -4.03 13.35
C GLN A 156 7.97 -2.85 12.38
N LEU A 157 9.08 -2.39 11.78
CA LEU A 157 9.02 -1.36 10.72
C LEU A 157 8.29 -1.87 9.48
N LEU A 158 8.59 -3.10 9.03
CA LEU A 158 7.87 -3.72 7.91
C LEU A 158 6.37 -3.77 8.18
N ARG A 159 5.96 -4.24 9.37
CA ARG A 159 4.55 -4.30 9.76
C ARG A 159 3.91 -2.91 9.87
N ALA A 160 4.62 -1.95 10.46
CA ALA A 160 4.10 -0.57 10.57
C ALA A 160 3.95 0.08 9.18
N TYR A 161 4.85 -0.22 8.24
CA TYR A 161 4.83 0.35 6.91
C TYR A 161 3.83 -0.34 5.98
N PHE A 162 3.93 -1.66 5.78
CA PHE A 162 3.06 -2.41 4.86
C PHE A 162 1.72 -2.82 5.47
N GLY A 163 1.58 -2.73 6.80
CA GLY A 163 0.49 -3.36 7.52
C GLY A 163 0.79 -4.82 7.85
N GLY A 164 -0.14 -5.46 8.55
CA GLY A 164 -0.11 -6.89 8.85
C GLY A 164 -1.46 -7.30 9.42
N PRO A 165 -1.73 -8.62 9.52
CA PRO A 165 -2.93 -9.07 10.20
C PRO A 165 -2.93 -8.52 11.63
N GLU A 166 -4.02 -7.86 12.03
CA GLU A 166 -4.24 -7.49 13.42
C GLU A 166 -4.23 -8.79 14.24
N GLY A 167 -3.16 -8.96 15.03
CA GLY A 167 -2.85 -10.19 15.75
C GLY A 167 -2.08 -9.84 17.01
N GLU A 168 -2.89 -9.57 18.05
CA GLU A 168 -2.68 -9.40 19.49
C GLU A 168 -1.56 -8.46 20.01
N PRO A 169 -1.89 -7.56 20.97
CA PRO A 169 -0.86 -6.92 21.77
C PRO A 169 -0.06 -8.03 22.45
N SER A 170 1.26 -8.00 22.31
CA SER A 170 2.14 -8.84 23.12
C SER A 170 1.87 -8.49 24.59
N SER A 171 1.09 -9.33 25.25
CA SER A 171 0.95 -9.31 26.70
C SER A 171 2.35 -9.50 27.29
N THR A 172 2.83 -8.45 27.95
CA THR A 172 3.86 -8.52 28.99
C THR A 172 3.48 -9.51 30.08
#